data_AF-A0A177DLX2-F1
#
_entry.id   AF-A0A177DLX2-F1
#
_cell.length_a   1.000
_cell.length_b   1.000
_cell.length_c   1.000
_cell.angle_alpha   90.00
_cell.angle_beta   90.00
_cell.angle_gamma   90.00
#
_symmetry.space_group_name_H-M   'P 1'
#
loop_
_entity.id
_entity.type
_entity.pdbx_description
1 polymer ?
#
loop_
_entity_poly.entity_id
_entity_poly.type
_entity_poly.pdbx_seq_one_letter_code
_entity_poly.pdbx_strand_id
1 'polypeptide(L)'
;MPETMPASNLSDSRPYADYTESGTIVVISQPAGQSCAVVGGIMAARMQHLGAEGIVVDGRVRDITALNQTQLPIWSKATSVIGAGAETKFHAHNVPVRIGETVIEAGDIIMIDPFENGVVAVPQGKVEELLELLPKLVEADEKVVADVGSGHSVGEIHALRIITHSSRYHLHPNSRTPNCPGAFTMGITDFFTDVWETFSHPSADAEGQPPVQGGTSTNTPASGTDEESSEEADVNKQDAKSGGDSGEQGHKPSDGGEDEPEEDEEEEETPDPKEQLEKECAESKECHGPKHHYDECAQRVTGQIENDGKASEDCVEEFFHLAHCASQCAAPKLFAQLK
;
A
#
# COMPACT_ATOMS: atom_id res chain seq x y z
N MET A 1 6.31 15.98 -20.30
CA MET A 1 5.02 16.02 -19.58
C MET A 1 3.92 15.77 -20.59
N PRO A 2 2.90 14.94 -20.28
CA PRO A 2 1.74 14.78 -21.14
C PRO A 2 1.08 16.14 -21.43
N GLU A 3 0.64 16.38 -22.67
CA GLU A 3 -0.03 17.64 -23.07
C GLU A 3 -1.33 17.91 -22.30
N THR A 4 -1.89 16.88 -21.66
CA THR A 4 -3.13 16.92 -20.89
C THR A 4 -2.96 17.32 -19.42
N MET A 5 -1.73 17.53 -18.94
CA MET A 5 -1.48 17.90 -17.55
C MET A 5 -1.70 19.39 -17.31
N PRO A 6 -2.32 19.78 -16.18
CA PRO A 6 -2.50 21.19 -15.84
C PRO A 6 -1.15 21.88 -15.62
N ALA A 7 -1.13 23.21 -15.71
CA ALA A 7 0.05 23.97 -15.29
C ALA A 7 0.32 23.75 -13.79
N SER A 8 1.60 23.71 -13.41
CA SER A 8 1.97 23.62 -12.00
C SER A 8 1.53 24.88 -11.25
N ASN A 9 0.96 24.71 -10.06
CA ASN A 9 0.53 25.79 -9.17
C ASN A 9 1.27 25.78 -7.82
N LEU A 10 2.41 25.10 -7.73
CA LEU A 10 3.19 25.00 -6.50
C LEU A 10 3.93 26.31 -6.20
N SER A 11 3.82 26.79 -4.97
CA SER A 11 4.54 27.99 -4.50
C SER A 11 5.85 27.68 -3.77
N ASP A 12 6.08 26.41 -3.41
CA ASP A 12 7.22 25.93 -2.64
C ASP A 12 7.50 24.45 -2.94
N SER A 13 8.53 23.89 -2.30
CA SER A 13 8.97 22.51 -2.44
C SER A 13 8.47 21.59 -1.33
N ARG A 14 7.44 21.99 -0.55
CA ARG A 14 6.98 21.15 0.56
C ARG A 14 6.35 19.84 0.02
N PRO A 15 6.47 18.71 0.72
CA PRO A 15 5.80 17.47 0.35
C PRO A 15 4.28 17.64 0.20
N TYR A 16 3.68 16.96 -0.77
CA TYR A 16 2.24 17.11 -1.05
C TYR A 16 1.35 16.78 0.16
N ALA A 17 1.78 15.88 1.03
CA ALA A 17 1.03 15.50 2.23
C ALA A 17 0.82 16.69 3.18
N ASP A 18 1.69 17.70 3.17
CA ASP A 18 1.57 18.91 4.00
C ASP A 18 0.49 19.89 3.53
N TYR A 19 -0.09 19.70 2.34
CA TYR A 19 -1.22 20.48 1.85
C TYR A 19 -2.59 19.94 2.33
N THR A 20 -2.60 18.85 3.08
CA THR A 20 -3.82 18.21 3.56
C THR A 20 -4.58 19.12 4.51
N GLU A 21 -5.86 19.32 4.22
CA GLU A 21 -6.79 20.05 5.08
C GLU A 21 -7.59 19.06 5.93
N SER A 22 -7.87 19.43 7.19
CA SER A 22 -8.65 18.59 8.10
C SER A 22 -10.10 18.44 7.61
N GLY A 23 -10.65 17.23 7.72
CA GLY A 23 -12.02 16.91 7.28
C GLY A 23 -12.13 16.68 5.76
N THR A 24 -11.01 16.40 5.09
CA THR A 24 -10.99 16.16 3.63
C THR A 24 -10.58 14.74 3.28
N ILE A 25 -11.05 14.27 2.12
CA ILE A 25 -10.54 13.06 1.49
C ILE A 25 -9.54 13.48 0.42
N VAL A 26 -8.32 12.95 0.50
CA VAL A 26 -7.24 13.30 -0.43
C VAL A 26 -7.34 12.42 -1.67
N VAL A 27 -7.53 13.02 -2.84
CA VAL A 27 -7.58 12.31 -4.12
C VAL A 27 -6.31 12.58 -4.92
N ILE A 28 -5.59 11.53 -5.29
CA ILE A 28 -4.29 11.60 -5.97
C ILE A 28 -4.40 10.90 -7.33
N SER A 29 -3.98 11.58 -8.39
CA SER A 29 -3.85 10.99 -9.73
C SER A 29 -2.37 10.83 -10.08
N GLN A 30 -1.96 9.59 -10.31
CA GLN A 30 -0.64 9.25 -10.82
C GLN A 30 -0.70 9.22 -12.36
N PRO A 31 0.31 9.77 -13.07
CA PRO A 31 0.41 9.60 -14.51
C PRO A 31 0.33 8.13 -14.94
N ALA A 32 -0.21 7.87 -16.12
CA ALA A 32 -0.32 6.50 -16.63
C ALA A 32 1.07 5.88 -16.91
N GLY A 33 1.15 4.54 -16.85
CA GLY A 33 2.34 3.78 -17.21
C GLY A 33 3.46 3.76 -16.17
N GLN A 34 3.19 4.25 -14.95
CA GLN A 34 4.17 4.29 -13.86
C GLN A 34 4.17 2.98 -13.05
N SER A 35 5.35 2.57 -12.59
CA SER A 35 5.55 1.38 -11.75
C SER A 35 5.72 1.73 -10.27
N CYS A 36 6.10 2.98 -9.97
CA CYS A 36 6.29 3.46 -8.60
C CYS A 36 4.99 3.67 -7.82
N ALA A 37 5.08 3.66 -6.48
CA ALA A 37 4.02 4.06 -5.56
C ALA A 37 4.13 5.56 -5.22
N VAL A 38 3.00 6.27 -5.28
CA VAL A 38 2.91 7.69 -4.95
C VAL A 38 2.61 7.94 -3.47
N VAL A 39 1.94 7.00 -2.80
CA VAL A 39 1.66 7.06 -1.35
C VAL A 39 2.33 5.88 -0.65
N GLY A 40 3.09 6.20 0.40
CA GLY A 40 3.66 5.22 1.34
C GLY A 40 3.28 5.57 2.78
N GLY A 41 3.82 4.82 3.74
CA GLY A 41 3.45 4.91 5.15
C GLY A 41 3.65 6.31 5.74
N ILE A 42 4.77 6.97 5.42
CA ILE A 42 5.09 8.33 5.91
C ILE A 42 4.05 9.34 5.42
N MET A 43 3.69 9.27 4.13
CA MET A 43 2.74 10.21 3.52
C MET A 43 1.34 10.01 4.11
N ALA A 44 0.90 8.77 4.25
CA ALA A 44 -0.39 8.45 4.85
C ALA A 44 -0.47 8.86 6.32
N ALA A 45 0.57 8.59 7.12
CA ALA A 45 0.65 9.00 8.52
C ALA A 45 0.60 10.53 8.67
N ARG A 46 1.24 11.27 7.75
CA ARG A 46 1.18 12.73 7.75
C ARG A 46 -0.22 13.24 7.43
N MET A 47 -0.87 12.70 6.41
CA MET A 47 -2.25 13.07 6.05
C MET A 47 -3.23 12.75 7.19
N GLN A 48 -3.09 11.59 7.83
CA GLN A 48 -3.85 11.21 9.02
C GLN A 48 -3.66 12.23 10.16
N HIS A 49 -2.40 12.60 10.45
CA HIS A 49 -2.10 13.56 11.50
C HIS A 49 -2.71 14.95 11.24
N LEU A 50 -2.82 15.35 9.97
CA LEU A 50 -3.47 16.60 9.56
C LEU A 50 -5.01 16.50 9.51
N GLY A 51 -5.57 15.31 9.78
CA GLY A 51 -7.01 15.09 9.86
C GLY A 51 -7.67 14.78 8.53
N ALA A 52 -6.97 14.14 7.59
CA ALA A 52 -7.64 13.51 6.45
C ALA A 52 -8.64 12.45 6.92
N GLU A 53 -9.75 12.30 6.21
CA GLU A 53 -10.79 11.28 6.48
C GLU A 53 -10.65 10.06 5.55
N GLY A 54 -9.80 10.15 4.54
CA GLY A 54 -9.55 9.05 3.60
C GLY A 54 -8.57 9.45 2.50
N ILE A 55 -8.07 8.45 1.77
CA ILE A 55 -7.13 8.65 0.66
C ILE A 55 -7.58 7.80 -0.52
N VAL A 56 -7.72 8.41 -1.69
CA VAL A 56 -8.04 7.72 -2.95
C VAL A 56 -6.91 7.96 -3.94
N VAL A 57 -6.31 6.88 -4.43
CA VAL A 57 -5.14 6.94 -5.30
C VAL A 57 -5.47 6.28 -6.64
N ASP A 58 -5.66 7.08 -7.68
CA ASP A 58 -5.56 6.61 -9.05
C ASP A 58 -4.08 6.35 -9.38
N GLY A 59 -3.57 5.24 -8.88
CA GLY A 59 -2.17 4.90 -8.91
C GLY A 59 -1.83 3.81 -7.91
N ARG A 60 -0.56 3.75 -7.53
CA ARG A 60 -0.01 2.70 -6.67
C ARG A 60 0.34 3.22 -5.28
N VAL A 61 0.23 2.32 -4.30
CA VAL A 61 0.63 2.56 -2.90
C VAL A 61 1.65 1.54 -2.41
N ARG A 62 2.36 1.88 -1.34
CA ARG A 62 3.35 1.03 -0.67
C ARG A 62 3.20 1.05 0.85
N ASP A 63 3.93 0.17 1.52
CA ASP A 63 3.96 0.04 2.99
C ASP A 63 2.58 -0.32 3.60
N ILE A 64 1.91 -1.34 3.07
CA ILE A 64 0.52 -1.72 3.42
C ILE A 64 0.29 -1.83 4.94
N THR A 65 1.24 -2.39 5.68
CA THR A 65 1.16 -2.47 7.15
C THR A 65 1.06 -1.08 7.80
N ALA A 66 1.87 -0.12 7.34
CA ALA A 66 1.84 1.25 7.84
C ALA A 66 0.58 1.99 7.40
N LEU A 67 0.09 1.75 6.17
CA LEU A 67 -1.18 2.30 5.70
C LEU A 67 -2.35 1.85 6.61
N ASN A 68 -2.42 0.55 6.92
CA ASN A 68 -3.47 0.00 7.80
C ASN A 68 -3.41 0.58 9.22
N GLN A 69 -2.23 0.91 9.73
CA GLN A 69 -2.06 1.54 11.04
C GLN A 69 -2.63 2.95 11.11
N THR A 70 -2.81 3.64 9.98
CA THR A 70 -3.44 4.97 9.96
C THR A 70 -4.95 4.91 10.25
N GLN A 71 -5.58 3.75 10.11
CA GLN A 71 -7.04 3.57 10.20
C GLN A 71 -7.84 4.44 9.23
N LEU A 72 -7.18 5.06 8.24
CA LEU A 72 -7.85 5.75 7.16
C LEU A 72 -8.37 4.73 6.15
N PRO A 73 -9.55 4.95 5.55
CA PRO A 73 -9.94 4.23 4.36
C PRO A 73 -9.05 4.67 3.19
N ILE A 74 -8.22 3.75 2.68
CA ILE A 74 -7.25 4.01 1.61
C ILE A 74 -7.55 3.12 0.41
N TRP A 75 -7.83 3.76 -0.72
CA TRP A 75 -8.12 3.12 -2.00
C TRP A 75 -7.01 3.34 -3.00
N SER A 76 -6.64 2.29 -3.75
CA SER A 76 -5.62 2.38 -4.79
C SER A 76 -5.90 1.42 -5.94
N LYS A 77 -5.33 1.68 -7.12
CA LYS A 77 -5.44 0.76 -8.26
C LYS A 77 -4.53 -0.46 -8.14
N ALA A 78 -3.40 -0.33 -7.44
CA ALA A 78 -2.43 -1.41 -7.25
C ALA A 78 -1.41 -1.06 -6.15
N THR A 79 -0.52 -2.00 -5.87
CA THR A 79 0.62 -1.80 -4.96
C THR A 79 1.94 -1.73 -5.74
N SER A 80 2.98 -1.19 -5.10
CA SER A 80 4.38 -1.26 -5.54
C SER A 80 5.30 -1.12 -4.34
N VAL A 81 6.54 -1.58 -4.45
CA VAL A 81 7.60 -1.32 -3.46
C VAL A 81 8.50 -0.15 -3.86
N ILE A 82 8.44 0.26 -5.13
CA ILE A 82 9.30 1.30 -5.71
C ILE A 82 8.78 2.69 -5.31
N GLY A 83 9.64 3.55 -4.78
CA GLY A 83 9.28 4.93 -4.45
C GLY A 83 9.09 5.83 -5.68
N ALA A 84 8.31 6.90 -5.53
CA ALA A 84 7.97 7.81 -6.63
C ALA A 84 9.18 8.53 -7.27
N GLY A 85 10.25 8.79 -6.51
CA GLY A 85 11.32 9.74 -6.88
C GLY A 85 12.03 9.46 -8.21
N ALA A 86 12.01 8.21 -8.69
CA ALA A 86 12.62 7.86 -9.98
C ALA A 86 11.73 8.11 -11.21
N GLU A 87 10.40 8.20 -11.04
CA GLU A 87 9.47 8.23 -12.19
C GLU A 87 8.48 9.40 -12.16
N THR A 88 8.03 9.83 -10.97
CA THR A 88 7.00 10.86 -10.84
C THR A 88 7.27 11.81 -9.68
N LYS A 89 6.73 13.02 -9.78
CA LYS A 89 6.83 14.06 -8.75
C LYS A 89 5.52 14.77 -8.56
N PHE A 90 5.35 15.38 -7.39
CA PHE A 90 4.24 16.28 -7.13
C PHE A 90 4.29 17.49 -8.08
N HIS A 91 3.16 17.81 -8.69
CA HIS A 91 3.10 18.76 -9.80
C HIS A 91 2.08 19.89 -9.57
N ALA A 92 0.91 19.56 -9.03
CA ALA A 92 -0.15 20.51 -8.73
C ALA A 92 -1.10 19.96 -7.66
N HIS A 93 -1.79 20.84 -6.95
CA HIS A 93 -2.88 20.48 -6.02
C HIS A 93 -4.14 21.31 -6.30
N ASN A 94 -5.30 20.86 -5.83
CA ASN A 94 -6.59 21.53 -6.07
C ASN A 94 -6.85 21.83 -7.55
N VAL A 95 -6.51 20.87 -8.41
CA VAL A 95 -6.76 20.88 -9.85
C VAL A 95 -7.67 19.69 -10.21
N PRO A 96 -8.43 19.78 -11.31
CA PRO A 96 -9.24 18.65 -11.78
C PRO A 96 -8.39 17.39 -11.94
N VAL A 97 -8.82 16.29 -11.31
CA VAL A 97 -8.22 14.97 -11.50
C VAL A 97 -9.18 14.06 -12.25
N ARG A 98 -8.65 13.28 -13.20
CA ARG A 98 -9.46 12.33 -13.99
C ARG A 98 -9.12 10.91 -13.57
N ILE A 99 -10.13 10.19 -13.10
CA ILE A 99 -10.05 8.76 -12.77
C ILE A 99 -11.02 8.01 -13.67
N GLY A 100 -10.49 7.33 -14.69
CA GLY A 100 -11.33 6.75 -15.75
C GLY A 100 -12.10 7.84 -16.51
N GLU A 101 -13.43 7.73 -16.53
CA GLU A 101 -14.30 8.71 -17.17
C GLU A 101 -14.71 9.86 -16.23
N THR A 102 -14.52 9.70 -14.93
CA THR A 102 -14.91 10.66 -13.90
C THR A 102 -13.87 11.76 -13.75
N VAL A 103 -14.32 13.02 -13.76
CA VAL A 103 -13.51 14.18 -13.37
C VAL A 103 -13.95 14.58 -11.98
N ILE A 104 -12.98 14.75 -11.08
CA ILE A 104 -13.18 15.16 -9.70
C ILE A 104 -12.53 16.53 -9.55
N GLU A 105 -13.31 17.49 -9.07
CA GLU A 105 -12.85 18.85 -8.78
C GLU A 105 -12.58 18.99 -7.28
N ALA A 106 -11.76 19.99 -6.92
CA ALA A 106 -11.58 20.34 -5.51
C ALA A 106 -12.92 20.84 -4.92
N GLY A 107 -13.33 20.25 -3.80
CA GLY A 107 -14.61 20.56 -3.14
C GLY A 107 -15.77 19.62 -3.49
N ASP A 108 -15.58 18.69 -4.43
CA ASP A 108 -16.52 17.60 -4.64
C ASP A 108 -16.59 16.67 -3.42
N ILE A 109 -17.76 16.07 -3.19
CA ILE A 109 -17.96 15.14 -2.07
C ILE A 109 -17.48 13.76 -2.51
N ILE A 110 -16.52 13.20 -1.78
CA ILE A 110 -16.11 11.81 -1.95
C ILE A 110 -16.77 10.99 -0.85
N MET A 111 -17.43 9.90 -1.24
CA MET A 111 -17.92 8.89 -0.32
C MET A 111 -17.12 7.62 -0.54
N ILE A 112 -16.56 7.09 0.55
CA ILE A 112 -15.85 5.83 0.55
C ILE A 112 -16.66 4.85 1.39
N ASP A 113 -17.03 3.72 0.78
CA ASP A 113 -17.60 2.58 1.48
C ASP A 113 -16.50 1.53 1.72
N PRO A 114 -16.00 1.41 2.96
CA PRO A 114 -14.96 0.44 3.27
C PRO A 114 -15.46 -1.02 3.25
N PHE A 115 -16.77 -1.26 3.32
CA PHE A 115 -17.35 -2.60 3.35
C PHE A 115 -17.71 -3.11 1.95
N GLU A 116 -18.32 -2.25 1.14
CA GLU A 116 -18.75 -2.58 -0.24
C GLU A 116 -17.65 -2.35 -1.28
N ASN A 117 -16.45 -2.00 -0.84
CA ASN A 117 -15.30 -1.74 -1.68
C ASN A 117 -15.55 -0.67 -2.76
N GLY A 118 -16.26 0.40 -2.39
CA GLY A 118 -16.77 1.42 -3.31
C GLY A 118 -16.25 2.82 -3.02
N VAL A 119 -16.01 3.60 -4.09
CA VAL A 119 -15.74 5.04 -4.02
C VAL A 119 -16.65 5.76 -4.99
N VAL A 120 -17.40 6.74 -4.50
CA VAL A 120 -18.30 7.58 -5.29
C VAL A 120 -17.88 9.04 -5.15
N ALA A 121 -17.78 9.75 -6.29
CA ALA A 121 -17.58 11.19 -6.32
C ALA A 121 -18.90 11.88 -6.71
N VAL A 122 -19.34 12.82 -5.90
CA VAL A 122 -20.54 13.62 -6.11
C VAL A 122 -20.11 15.07 -6.35
N PRO A 123 -20.40 15.62 -7.55
CA PRO A 123 -20.11 17.02 -7.83
C PRO A 123 -20.81 17.94 -6.82
N GLN A 124 -20.09 18.94 -6.29
CA GLN A 124 -20.62 19.82 -5.26
C GLN A 124 -21.96 20.47 -5.65
N GLY A 125 -22.12 20.86 -6.92
CA GLY A 125 -23.34 21.49 -7.43
C GLY A 125 -24.54 20.54 -7.63
N LYS A 126 -24.41 19.26 -7.32
CA LYS A 126 -25.48 18.24 -7.46
C LYS A 126 -25.95 17.66 -6.12
N VAL A 127 -25.41 18.14 -5.01
CA VAL A 127 -25.66 17.56 -3.68
C VAL A 127 -27.13 17.68 -3.29
N GLU A 128 -27.76 18.83 -3.54
CA GLU A 128 -29.18 19.03 -3.23
C GLU A 128 -30.09 18.10 -4.04
N GLU A 129 -29.83 17.94 -5.34
CA GLU A 129 -30.58 17.02 -6.21
C GLU A 129 -30.45 15.57 -5.73
N LEU A 130 -29.24 15.19 -5.31
CA LEU A 130 -28.97 13.87 -4.77
C LEU A 130 -29.73 13.62 -3.46
N LEU A 131 -29.73 14.58 -2.53
CA LEU A 131 -30.45 14.47 -1.25
C LEU A 131 -31.97 14.35 -1.43
N GLU A 132 -32.53 14.96 -2.47
CA GLU A 132 -33.95 14.81 -2.80
C GLU A 132 -34.28 13.47 -3.48
N LEU A 133 -33.32 12.84 -4.15
CA LEU A 133 -33.49 11.60 -4.91
C LEU A 133 -33.29 10.36 -4.04
N LEU A 134 -32.26 10.34 -3.18
CA LEU A 134 -31.84 9.16 -2.41
C LEU A 134 -32.96 8.51 -1.60
N PRO A 135 -33.79 9.23 -0.82
CA PRO A 135 -34.85 8.59 -0.03
C PRO A 135 -35.87 7.85 -0.89
N LYS A 136 -36.14 8.36 -2.10
CA LYS A 136 -37.09 7.75 -3.04
C LYS A 136 -36.55 6.46 -3.63
N LEU A 137 -35.24 6.40 -3.87
CA LEU A 137 -34.56 5.19 -4.35
C LEU A 137 -34.54 4.11 -3.26
N VAL A 138 -34.16 4.47 -2.04
CA VAL A 138 -34.15 3.54 -0.90
C VAL A 138 -35.55 2.96 -0.66
N GLU A 139 -36.59 3.80 -0.61
CA GLU A 139 -37.97 3.33 -0.43
C GLU A 139 -38.43 2.41 -1.58
N ALA A 140 -37.98 2.67 -2.81
CA ALA A 140 -38.31 1.82 -3.95
C ALA A 140 -37.62 0.45 -3.84
N ASP A 141 -36.34 0.42 -3.48
CA ASP A 141 -35.55 -0.80 -3.34
C ASP A 141 -36.05 -1.67 -2.18
N GLU A 142 -36.36 -1.08 -1.03
CA GLU A 142 -36.95 -1.80 0.11
C GLU A 142 -38.24 -2.53 -0.27
N LYS A 143 -39.10 -1.90 -1.07
CA LYS A 143 -40.32 -2.53 -1.55
C LYS A 143 -40.04 -3.64 -2.55
N VAL A 144 -39.04 -3.50 -3.42
CA VAL A 144 -38.62 -4.57 -4.33
C VAL A 144 -38.14 -5.78 -3.51
N VAL A 145 -37.31 -5.55 -2.50
CA VAL A 145 -36.81 -6.60 -1.62
C VAL A 145 -37.95 -7.32 -0.89
N ALA A 146 -38.93 -6.57 -0.36
CA ALA A 146 -40.10 -7.15 0.29
C ALA A 146 -40.97 -7.98 -0.68
N ASP A 147 -41.19 -7.50 -1.90
CA ASP A 147 -41.97 -8.22 -2.91
C ASP A 147 -41.28 -9.50 -3.37
N VAL A 148 -39.95 -9.46 -3.55
CA VAL A 148 -39.14 -10.65 -3.83
C VAL A 148 -39.21 -11.64 -2.66
N GLY A 149 -39.07 -11.16 -1.43
CA GLY A 149 -39.19 -11.97 -0.22
C GLY A 149 -40.56 -12.63 -0.04
N SER A 150 -41.61 -12.07 -0.63
CA SER A 150 -42.96 -12.65 -0.69
C SER A 150 -43.20 -13.57 -1.89
N GLY A 151 -42.18 -13.82 -2.71
CA GLY A 151 -42.21 -14.79 -3.81
C GLY A 151 -42.60 -14.22 -5.17
N HIS A 152 -42.74 -12.91 -5.32
CA HIS A 152 -42.96 -12.28 -6.63
C HIS A 152 -41.69 -12.34 -7.48
N SER A 153 -41.84 -12.52 -8.80
CA SER A 153 -40.68 -12.45 -9.68
C SER A 153 -40.24 -11.00 -9.89
N VAL A 154 -38.94 -10.78 -10.06
CA VAL A 154 -38.37 -9.46 -10.36
C VAL A 154 -38.97 -8.86 -11.64
N GLY A 155 -39.30 -9.70 -12.62
CA GLY A 155 -39.93 -9.27 -13.87
C GLY A 155 -41.32 -8.64 -13.66
N GLU A 156 -42.14 -9.21 -12.79
CA GLU A 156 -43.47 -8.69 -12.46
C GLU A 156 -43.38 -7.36 -11.69
N ILE A 157 -42.47 -7.29 -10.71
CA ILE A 157 -42.25 -6.10 -9.89
C ILE A 157 -41.81 -4.91 -10.75
N HIS A 158 -40.82 -5.13 -11.62
CA HIS A 158 -40.33 -4.08 -12.52
C HIS A 158 -41.40 -3.63 -13.52
N ALA A 159 -42.20 -4.55 -14.07
CA ALA A 159 -43.29 -4.20 -14.98
C ALA A 159 -44.35 -3.31 -14.30
N LEU A 160 -44.70 -3.59 -13.04
CA LEU A 160 -45.65 -2.78 -12.27
C LEU A 160 -45.09 -1.38 -11.92
N ARG A 161 -43.79 -1.28 -11.63
CA ARG A 161 -43.16 -0.03 -11.18
C ARG A 161 -42.69 0.89 -12.31
N ILE A 162 -42.27 0.36 -13.47
CA ILE A 162 -41.93 1.17 -14.65
C ILE A 162 -43.12 2.04 -15.10
N ILE A 163 -44.35 1.51 -15.01
CA ILE A 163 -45.58 2.25 -15.34
C ILE A 163 -45.77 3.48 -14.44
N THR A 164 -45.35 3.40 -13.18
CA THR A 164 -45.49 4.50 -12.21
C THR A 164 -44.41 5.58 -12.34
N HIS A 165 -43.20 5.23 -12.81
CA HIS A 165 -42.11 6.19 -13.02
C HIS A 165 -42.24 6.97 -14.34
N SER A 166 -42.73 6.34 -15.41
CA SER A 166 -42.88 7.01 -16.72
C SER A 166 -43.89 8.19 -16.71
N SER A 167 -44.88 8.17 -15.81
CA SER A 167 -45.88 9.25 -15.72
C SER A 167 -45.43 10.50 -14.95
N ARG A 168 -44.21 10.54 -14.38
CA ARG A 168 -43.79 11.62 -13.46
C ARG A 168 -42.56 12.43 -13.91
N TYR A 169 -41.90 12.06 -15.00
CA TYR A 169 -40.81 12.83 -15.60
C TYR A 169 -41.25 13.51 -16.91
N HIS A 170 -42.22 14.43 -16.83
CA HIS A 170 -42.30 15.51 -17.80
C HIS A 170 -41.50 16.69 -17.24
N LEU A 171 -40.29 16.86 -17.76
CA LEU A 171 -39.46 18.04 -17.53
C LEU A 171 -40.27 19.29 -17.91
N HIS A 172 -40.68 20.06 -16.90
CA HIS A 172 -41.21 21.40 -17.10
C HIS A 172 -40.05 22.40 -17.09
N PRO A 173 -39.86 23.22 -18.13
CA PRO A 173 -38.91 24.30 -18.08
C PRO A 173 -39.51 25.47 -17.29
N ASN A 174 -38.75 25.91 -16.29
CA ASN A 174 -38.73 27.28 -15.77
C ASN A 174 -39.93 27.74 -14.91
N SER A 175 -39.74 27.85 -13.59
CA SER A 175 -40.22 29.01 -12.83
C SER A 175 -39.57 29.12 -11.45
N ARG A 176 -39.49 30.38 -11.01
CA ARG A 176 -38.71 30.96 -9.92
C ARG A 176 -39.19 30.54 -8.52
N THR A 177 -38.27 30.64 -7.57
CA THR A 177 -38.40 30.53 -6.10
C THR A 177 -39.48 31.48 -5.51
N PRO A 178 -39.96 31.31 -4.25
CA PRO A 178 -39.18 31.73 -3.06
C PRO A 178 -39.39 30.93 -1.73
N ASN A 179 -38.32 30.93 -0.91
CA ASN A 179 -38.21 30.95 0.57
C ASN A 179 -39.24 30.26 1.49
N CYS A 180 -38.74 29.44 2.43
CA CYS A 180 -38.78 29.71 3.89
C CYS A 180 -38.09 28.61 4.76
N PRO A 181 -37.74 28.89 6.03
CA PRO A 181 -36.64 28.25 6.78
C PRO A 181 -37.10 27.23 7.84
N GLY A 182 -36.16 26.40 8.31
CA GLY A 182 -36.33 25.63 9.55
C GLY A 182 -35.33 24.51 9.74
N ALA A 183 -34.45 24.66 10.73
CA ALA A 183 -33.51 23.66 11.19
C ALA A 183 -34.20 22.44 11.82
N PHE A 184 -33.64 21.24 11.62
CA PHE A 184 -33.84 20.12 12.54
C PHE A 184 -32.60 19.20 12.52
N THR A 185 -31.92 19.17 13.66
CA THR A 185 -30.80 18.27 13.98
C THR A 185 -31.34 16.95 14.51
N MET A 186 -30.90 15.79 13.99
CA MET A 186 -30.63 14.60 14.82
C MET A 186 -29.83 13.56 14.02
N GLY A 187 -28.74 13.07 14.63
CA GLY A 187 -27.79 12.12 14.04
C GLY A 187 -28.36 10.70 13.90
N ILE A 188 -27.85 9.99 12.89
CA ILE A 188 -28.23 8.61 12.52
C ILE A 188 -26.99 7.73 12.66
N THR A 189 -26.50 7.56 13.88
CA THR A 189 -25.49 6.54 14.19
C THR A 189 -26.04 5.69 15.32
N ASP A 190 -26.79 4.63 14.99
CA ASP A 190 -26.95 3.41 15.83
C ASP A 190 -27.92 2.34 15.32
N PHE A 191 -28.51 2.42 14.11
CA PHE A 191 -29.54 1.45 13.72
C PHE A 191 -29.06 0.19 12.98
N PHE A 192 -27.84 0.15 12.44
CA PHE A 192 -27.44 -0.92 11.51
C PHE A 192 -26.71 -2.12 12.14
N THR A 193 -26.44 -2.12 13.44
CA THR A 193 -25.63 -3.18 14.07
C THR A 193 -26.46 -4.33 14.67
N ASP A 194 -27.73 -4.12 15.04
CA ASP A 194 -28.50 -5.11 15.81
C ASP A 194 -29.35 -6.09 14.99
N VAL A 195 -29.50 -5.89 13.66
CA VAL A 195 -30.34 -6.77 12.83
C VAL A 195 -29.54 -7.91 12.18
N TRP A 196 -28.23 -7.73 11.99
CA TRP A 196 -27.41 -8.68 11.23
C TRP A 196 -26.92 -9.88 12.06
N GLU A 197 -26.72 -9.74 13.38
CA GLU A 197 -26.24 -10.86 14.23
C GLU A 197 -27.27 -11.98 14.45
N THR A 198 -28.55 -11.78 14.11
CA THR A 198 -29.58 -12.82 14.31
C THR A 198 -29.70 -13.80 13.13
N PHE A 199 -29.11 -13.50 11.97
CA PHE A 199 -29.31 -14.30 10.74
C PHE A 199 -28.09 -15.07 10.24
N SER A 200 -26.92 -14.95 10.88
CA SER A 200 -25.66 -15.45 10.33
C SER A 200 -25.09 -16.72 11.00
N HIS A 201 -25.90 -17.73 11.33
CA HIS A 201 -25.44 -19.12 11.45
C HIS A 201 -26.57 -20.05 10.98
N PRO A 202 -26.33 -21.03 10.07
CA PRO A 202 -25.38 -22.13 10.30
C PRO A 202 -24.61 -22.72 9.07
N SER A 203 -23.43 -23.28 9.39
CA SER A 203 -22.63 -24.43 8.85
C SER A 203 -22.74 -25.01 7.40
N ALA A 204 -21.53 -25.15 6.81
CA ALA A 204 -20.88 -26.29 6.10
C ALA A 204 -21.49 -26.92 4.81
N ASP A 205 -20.78 -26.78 3.66
CA ASP A 205 -19.95 -27.83 3.01
C ASP A 205 -19.50 -27.46 1.56
N ALA A 206 -18.18 -27.55 1.35
CA ALA A 206 -17.40 -28.14 0.23
C ALA A 206 -17.39 -27.64 -1.26
N GLU A 207 -16.14 -27.62 -1.80
CA GLU A 207 -15.63 -27.71 -3.21
C GLU A 207 -15.82 -26.48 -4.16
N GLY A 208 -14.86 -25.92 -4.92
CA GLY A 208 -13.47 -26.20 -5.29
C GLY A 208 -13.25 -26.01 -6.82
N GLN A 209 -12.48 -25.02 -7.31
CA GLN A 209 -11.87 -24.97 -8.68
C GLN A 209 -10.88 -23.78 -8.89
N PRO A 210 -10.01 -23.76 -9.95
CA PRO A 210 -8.54 -23.69 -9.86
C PRO A 210 -7.91 -22.32 -10.27
N PRO A 211 -6.59 -22.12 -10.11
CA PRO A 211 -5.94 -20.84 -10.41
C PRO A 211 -5.55 -20.68 -11.88
N VAL A 212 -5.62 -19.45 -12.40
CA VAL A 212 -5.25 -19.07 -13.77
C VAL A 212 -3.86 -18.43 -13.77
N GLN A 213 -2.97 -18.97 -14.61
CA GLN A 213 -1.55 -18.60 -14.75
C GLN A 213 -1.33 -17.22 -15.40
N GLY A 214 -0.32 -16.52 -14.90
CA GLY A 214 0.23 -15.30 -15.50
C GLY A 214 1.19 -15.57 -16.66
N GLY A 215 1.40 -14.55 -17.50
CA GLY A 215 2.39 -14.55 -18.58
C GLY A 215 3.14 -13.23 -18.64
N THR A 216 4.46 -13.30 -18.54
CA THR A 216 5.44 -12.21 -18.64
C THR A 216 5.81 -11.93 -20.11
N SER A 217 6.09 -10.67 -20.44
CA SER A 217 6.82 -10.32 -21.67
C SER A 217 7.73 -9.12 -21.42
N THR A 218 9.03 -9.35 -21.57
CA THR A 218 10.12 -8.39 -21.45
C THR A 218 10.35 -7.67 -22.79
N ASN A 219 10.73 -6.39 -22.75
CA ASN A 219 11.96 -5.87 -23.35
C ASN A 219 12.03 -4.34 -23.26
N THR A 220 13.15 -3.84 -22.74
CA THR A 220 13.57 -2.43 -22.66
C THR A 220 14.68 -2.16 -23.69
N PRO A 221 14.89 -0.89 -24.09
CA PRO A 221 16.26 -0.38 -24.15
C PRO A 221 16.43 0.99 -23.44
N ALA A 222 17.67 1.17 -22.94
CA ALA A 222 18.26 2.36 -22.28
C ALA A 222 18.61 3.47 -23.31
N SER A 223 19.13 4.68 -23.06
CA SER A 223 19.73 5.46 -21.94
C SER A 223 19.90 6.93 -22.43
N GLY A 224 20.17 7.90 -21.54
CA GLY A 224 20.81 9.21 -21.85
C GLY A 224 20.41 10.36 -20.88
N THR A 225 21.19 10.68 -19.83
CA THR A 225 22.12 11.86 -19.64
C THR A 225 21.42 13.24 -19.51
N ASP A 226 21.66 14.19 -18.58
CA ASP A 226 22.53 14.40 -17.40
C ASP A 226 22.01 15.65 -16.60
N GLU A 227 22.39 15.74 -15.30
CA GLU A 227 22.59 16.92 -14.38
C GLU A 227 21.45 17.93 -14.04
N GLU A 228 21.24 18.47 -12.83
CA GLU A 228 21.66 18.25 -11.42
C GLU A 228 20.86 19.25 -10.53
N SER A 229 20.53 18.90 -9.26
CA SER A 229 20.69 19.79 -8.09
C SER A 229 20.53 19.02 -6.78
N SER A 230 21.34 19.42 -5.80
CA SER A 230 21.76 18.77 -4.56
C SER A 230 20.66 18.43 -3.55
N GLU A 231 20.93 17.35 -2.80
CA GLU A 231 20.19 16.80 -1.64
C GLU A 231 19.09 15.81 -2.05
N GLU A 232 19.50 14.54 -2.24
CA GLU A 232 18.75 13.26 -2.26
C GLU A 232 19.33 12.33 -3.33
N ALA A 233 20.57 11.87 -3.13
CA ALA A 233 21.24 10.92 -4.01
C ALA A 233 21.94 9.85 -3.17
N ASP A 234 21.21 8.81 -2.75
CA ASP A 234 21.85 7.56 -2.29
C ASP A 234 20.96 6.30 -2.32
N VAL A 235 19.79 6.32 -2.99
CA VAL A 235 18.97 5.10 -3.15
C VAL A 235 18.29 5.06 -4.51
N ASN A 236 19.05 4.92 -5.59
CA ASN A 236 18.65 4.12 -6.75
C ASN A 236 19.67 4.19 -7.90
N LYS A 237 20.05 3.00 -8.37
CA LYS A 237 20.83 2.59 -9.57
C LYS A 237 22.02 1.76 -9.10
N GLN A 238 22.03 0.45 -9.26
CA GLN A 238 21.74 -0.28 -10.49
C GLN A 238 21.26 -1.69 -10.14
N ASP A 239 20.02 -2.01 -10.48
CA ASP A 239 19.69 -3.32 -11.01
C ASP A 239 18.93 -3.08 -12.31
N ALA A 240 19.58 -3.44 -13.41
CA ALA A 240 18.94 -3.70 -14.67
C ALA A 240 19.80 -4.74 -15.39
N LYS A 241 19.60 -6.01 -15.05
CA LYS A 241 19.22 -7.03 -16.03
C LYS A 241 18.97 -8.39 -15.38
N SER A 242 17.72 -8.82 -15.58
CA SER A 242 17.29 -10.16 -16.01
C SER A 242 17.74 -11.35 -15.15
N GLY A 243 16.84 -12.15 -14.60
CA GLY A 243 15.56 -12.59 -15.14
C GLY A 243 15.53 -14.09 -14.87
N GLY A 244 14.54 -14.53 -14.10
CA GLY A 244 14.49 -15.90 -13.57
C GLY A 244 14.10 -16.96 -14.59
N ASP A 245 14.18 -18.21 -14.15
CA ASP A 245 13.09 -19.16 -14.32
C ASP A 245 13.05 -20.14 -13.13
N SER A 246 11.81 -20.55 -12.90
CA SER A 246 11.17 -21.33 -11.87
C SER A 246 11.55 -22.82 -11.81
N GLY A 247 11.26 -23.42 -10.64
CA GLY A 247 11.35 -24.85 -10.40
C GLY A 247 10.71 -25.23 -9.07
N GLU A 248 9.39 -25.13 -9.01
CA GLU A 248 8.51 -25.52 -7.90
C GLU A 248 8.40 -27.06 -7.78
N GLN A 249 8.53 -27.59 -6.55
CA GLN A 249 7.85 -28.78 -5.98
C GLN A 249 8.45 -29.04 -4.58
N GLY A 250 7.71 -29.28 -3.49
CA GLY A 250 6.40 -29.90 -3.38
C GLY A 250 6.55 -31.18 -2.53
N HIS A 251 6.47 -31.05 -1.21
CA HIS A 251 6.62 -32.11 -0.21
C HIS A 251 5.44 -33.11 -0.19
N LYS A 252 5.71 -34.42 -0.19
CA LYS A 252 4.88 -35.47 0.46
C LYS A 252 5.57 -36.86 0.50
N PRO A 253 5.09 -37.85 1.28
CA PRO A 253 5.56 -38.22 2.61
C PRO A 253 6.31 -39.58 2.66
N SER A 254 7.06 -39.78 3.75
CA SER A 254 7.80 -40.99 4.13
C SER A 254 6.92 -42.24 4.25
N ASP A 255 7.35 -43.33 3.62
CA ASP A 255 7.13 -44.72 4.10
C ASP A 255 8.22 -45.68 3.57
N GLY A 256 8.86 -46.41 4.48
CA GLY A 256 9.41 -47.76 4.30
C GLY A 256 10.71 -48.00 3.53
N GLY A 257 11.78 -48.35 4.26
CA GLY A 257 12.52 -49.61 3.99
C GLY A 257 13.98 -49.53 3.51
N GLU A 258 14.89 -49.83 4.45
CA GLU A 258 16.10 -50.66 4.34
C GLU A 258 17.32 -50.20 3.50
N ASP A 259 18.38 -49.83 4.25
CA ASP A 259 19.81 -50.13 4.09
C ASP A 259 20.48 -50.01 2.71
N GLU A 260 21.08 -48.84 2.43
CA GLU A 260 22.28 -48.69 1.58
C GLU A 260 23.23 -47.68 2.29
N PRO A 261 24.56 -47.90 2.30
CA PRO A 261 25.49 -46.98 2.94
C PRO A 261 25.62 -45.70 2.11
N GLU A 262 25.20 -44.56 2.69
CA GLU A 262 25.47 -43.25 2.11
C GLU A 262 26.99 -42.99 2.16
N GLU A 263 27.59 -42.84 0.99
CA GLU A 263 28.88 -42.19 0.85
C GLU A 263 28.64 -40.71 1.19
N ASP A 264 29.15 -40.26 2.34
CA ASP A 264 29.16 -38.85 2.72
C ASP A 264 29.97 -38.07 1.66
N GLU A 265 29.30 -37.60 0.61
CA GLU A 265 29.81 -36.50 -0.19
C GLU A 265 29.76 -35.27 0.71
N GLU A 266 30.91 -34.92 1.30
CA GLU A 266 31.13 -33.61 1.91
C GLU A 266 30.83 -32.56 0.83
N GLU A 267 29.61 -32.02 0.81
CA GLU A 267 29.30 -30.80 0.06
C GLU A 267 30.26 -29.73 0.59
N GLU A 268 31.30 -29.39 -0.17
CA GLU A 268 32.11 -28.21 0.07
C GLU A 268 31.18 -27.00 -0.01
N GLU A 269 30.64 -26.59 1.14
CA GLU A 269 29.87 -25.37 1.28
C GLU A 269 30.79 -24.21 0.88
N THR A 270 30.61 -23.71 -0.34
CA THR A 270 31.37 -22.58 -0.87
C THR A 270 31.20 -21.41 0.10
N PRO A 271 32.27 -20.91 0.77
CA PRO A 271 32.09 -19.99 1.88
C PRO A 271 31.47 -18.66 1.43
N ASP A 272 30.53 -18.11 2.21
CA ASP A 272 29.88 -16.82 1.93
C ASP A 272 30.95 -15.71 1.79
N PRO A 273 31.04 -15.03 0.63
CA PRO A 273 31.95 -13.92 0.42
C PRO A 273 31.84 -12.82 1.48
N LYS A 274 30.64 -12.62 2.05
CA LYS A 274 30.42 -11.66 3.12
C LYS A 274 31.23 -12.00 4.36
N GLU A 275 31.22 -13.26 4.82
CA GLU A 275 31.93 -13.66 6.02
C GLU A 275 33.45 -13.51 5.88
N GLN A 276 33.98 -13.79 4.69
CA GLN A 276 35.40 -13.58 4.39
C GLN A 276 35.76 -12.10 4.44
N LEU A 277 34.95 -11.25 3.81
CA LEU A 277 35.18 -9.80 3.79
C LEU A 277 35.05 -9.17 5.18
N GLU A 278 34.10 -9.63 5.99
CA GLU A 278 33.95 -9.15 7.38
C GLU A 278 35.16 -9.56 8.24
N LYS A 279 35.71 -10.77 8.06
CA LYS A 279 36.95 -11.20 8.75
C LYS A 279 38.16 -10.37 8.32
N GLU A 280 38.35 -10.17 7.02
CA GLU A 280 39.42 -9.30 6.50
C GLU A 280 39.29 -7.85 7.01
N CYS A 281 38.06 -7.35 7.07
CA CYS A 281 37.77 -6.01 7.57
C CYS A 281 37.97 -5.89 9.08
N ALA A 282 37.65 -6.93 9.86
CA ALA A 282 37.94 -6.96 11.29
C ALA A 282 39.45 -6.86 11.58
N GLU A 283 40.30 -7.45 10.74
CA GLU A 283 41.76 -7.38 10.84
C GLU A 283 42.38 -6.13 10.17
N SER A 284 41.56 -5.31 9.52
CA SER A 284 42.03 -4.13 8.82
C SER A 284 42.47 -3.01 9.77
N LYS A 285 43.26 -2.07 9.24
CA LYS A 285 43.68 -0.87 9.98
C LYS A 285 42.51 0.01 10.41
N GLU A 286 41.41 -0.03 9.66
CA GLU A 286 40.21 0.78 9.94
C GLU A 286 39.51 0.31 11.22
N CYS A 287 39.49 -1.01 11.46
CA CYS A 287 38.85 -1.61 12.62
C CYS A 287 39.80 -1.97 13.77
N HIS A 288 41.06 -1.53 13.71
CA HIS A 288 42.06 -1.81 14.75
C HIS A 288 41.62 -1.40 16.16
N GLY A 289 40.99 -0.21 16.31
CA GLY A 289 40.53 0.29 17.61
C GLY A 289 39.49 -0.64 18.25
N PRO A 290 38.33 -0.86 17.61
CA PRO A 290 37.32 -1.81 18.09
C PRO A 290 37.86 -3.23 18.29
N LYS A 291 38.73 -3.70 17.39
CA LYS A 291 39.36 -5.02 17.50
C LYS A 291 40.23 -5.14 18.75
N HIS A 292 41.05 -4.13 19.04
CA HIS A 292 41.89 -4.11 20.23
C HIS A 292 41.06 -4.21 21.51
N HIS A 293 39.97 -3.44 21.61
CA HIS A 293 39.08 -3.50 22.77
C HIS A 293 38.40 -4.85 22.93
N TYR A 294 37.93 -5.45 21.82
CA TYR A 294 37.37 -6.79 21.85
C TYR A 294 38.40 -7.85 22.27
N ASP A 295 39.62 -7.80 21.71
CA ASP A 295 40.69 -8.76 22.02
C ASP A 295 41.13 -8.64 23.50
N GLU A 296 41.20 -7.41 24.06
CA GLU A 296 41.46 -7.18 25.49
C GLU A 296 40.36 -7.74 26.39
N CYS A 297 39.09 -7.53 26.03
CA CYS A 297 37.96 -8.10 26.76
C CYS A 297 38.00 -9.63 26.70
N ALA A 298 38.19 -10.21 25.52
CA ALA A 298 38.21 -11.65 25.30
C ALA A 298 39.32 -12.32 26.14
N GLN A 299 40.50 -11.69 26.22
CA GLN A 299 41.59 -12.16 27.08
C GLN A 299 41.23 -12.13 28.56
N ARG A 300 40.54 -11.08 29.01
CA ARG A 300 40.11 -10.92 30.42
C ARG A 300 39.06 -11.96 30.79
N VAL A 301 38.04 -12.16 29.96
CA VAL A 301 36.98 -13.16 30.14
C VAL A 301 37.56 -14.58 30.11
N THR A 302 38.42 -14.89 29.15
CA THR A 302 39.07 -16.21 29.06
C THR A 302 39.90 -16.50 30.30
N GLY A 303 40.69 -15.51 30.77
CA GLY A 303 41.46 -15.65 32.00
C GLY A 303 40.60 -15.86 33.26
N GLN A 304 39.42 -15.24 33.36
CA GLN A 304 38.49 -15.48 34.46
C GLN A 304 37.90 -16.90 34.42
N ILE A 305 37.52 -17.38 33.24
CA ILE A 305 36.98 -18.75 33.07
C ILE A 305 38.03 -19.80 33.45
N GLU A 306 39.28 -19.62 33.05
CA GLU A 306 40.36 -20.56 33.37
C GLU A 306 40.71 -20.59 34.87
N ASN A 307 40.67 -19.44 35.56
CA ASN A 307 41.05 -19.35 36.97
C ASN A 307 39.90 -19.68 37.94
N ASP A 308 38.69 -19.18 37.65
CA ASP A 308 37.56 -19.19 38.58
C ASP A 308 36.42 -20.11 38.11
N GLY A 309 36.53 -20.71 36.92
CA GLY A 309 35.48 -21.52 36.29
C GLY A 309 34.27 -20.72 35.80
N LYS A 310 34.30 -19.38 35.94
CA LYS A 310 33.24 -18.46 35.50
C LYS A 310 33.79 -17.05 35.27
N ALA A 311 33.24 -16.34 34.28
CA ALA A 311 33.52 -14.91 34.07
C ALA A 311 32.52 -14.03 34.83
N SER A 312 32.94 -12.83 35.21
CA SER A 312 32.12 -11.80 35.85
C SER A 312 31.62 -10.71 34.89
N GLU A 313 32.06 -10.76 33.63
CA GLU A 313 31.69 -9.85 32.55
C GLU A 313 31.59 -10.61 31.22
N ASP A 314 31.04 -9.97 30.18
CA ASP A 314 31.02 -10.43 28.80
C ASP A 314 31.57 -9.36 27.85
N CYS A 315 31.82 -9.74 26.59
CA CYS A 315 32.40 -8.86 25.56
C CYS A 315 31.39 -8.47 24.47
N VAL A 316 30.10 -8.44 24.81
CA VAL A 316 29.04 -8.24 23.83
C VAL A 316 29.08 -6.82 23.24
N GLU A 317 29.35 -5.81 24.07
CA GLU A 317 29.42 -4.41 23.61
C GLU A 317 30.61 -4.20 22.66
N GLU A 318 31.80 -4.67 23.03
CA GLU A 318 33.01 -4.60 22.22
C GLU A 318 32.88 -5.41 20.92
N PHE A 319 32.18 -6.55 20.98
CA PHE A 319 31.83 -7.32 19.79
C PHE A 319 30.94 -6.52 18.83
N PHE A 320 29.90 -5.84 19.32
CA PHE A 320 29.05 -5.00 18.47
C PHE A 320 29.82 -3.84 17.84
N HIS A 321 30.77 -3.24 18.55
CA HIS A 321 31.64 -2.21 17.98
C HIS A 321 32.54 -2.76 16.86
N LEU A 322 33.13 -3.94 17.05
CA LEU A 322 33.94 -4.61 16.04
C LEU A 322 33.09 -5.03 14.83
N ALA A 323 31.94 -5.66 15.06
CA ALA A 323 31.02 -6.12 14.01
C ALA A 323 30.49 -4.94 13.18
N HIS A 324 30.11 -3.84 13.81
CA HIS A 324 29.64 -2.65 13.10
C HIS A 324 30.73 -2.07 12.19
N CYS A 325 31.97 -1.99 12.68
CA CYS A 325 33.10 -1.55 11.87
C CYS A 325 33.37 -2.51 10.70
N ALA A 326 33.40 -3.81 10.97
CA ALA A 326 33.67 -4.84 9.97
C ALA A 326 32.62 -4.84 8.86
N SER A 327 31.33 -4.76 9.19
CA SER A 327 30.24 -4.71 8.20
C SER A 327 30.27 -3.41 7.38
N GLN A 328 30.62 -2.26 7.98
CA GLN A 328 30.77 -1.01 7.22
C GLN A 328 31.93 -1.05 6.22
N CYS A 329 33.06 -1.67 6.60
CA CYS A 329 34.19 -1.89 5.70
C CYS A 329 33.87 -2.93 4.62
N ALA A 330 33.12 -3.99 4.95
CA ALA A 330 32.82 -5.10 4.05
C ALA A 330 31.74 -4.76 3.03
N ALA A 331 30.71 -3.98 3.41
CA ALA A 331 29.58 -3.62 2.56
C ALA A 331 29.99 -3.11 1.16
N PRO A 332 30.83 -2.07 0.99
CA PRO A 332 31.19 -1.59 -0.35
C PRO A 332 31.98 -2.61 -1.17
N LYS A 333 32.79 -3.47 -0.53
CA LYS A 333 33.55 -4.53 -1.20
C LYS A 333 32.64 -5.65 -1.69
N LEU A 334 31.68 -6.05 -0.86
CA LEU A 334 30.66 -7.04 -1.19
C LEU A 334 29.79 -6.55 -2.35
N PHE A 335 29.30 -5.30 -2.29
CA PHE A 335 28.52 -4.72 -3.39
C PHE A 335 29.31 -4.57 -4.69
N ALA A 336 30.65 -4.47 -4.63
CA ALA A 336 31.49 -4.47 -5.82
C ALA A 336 31.67 -5.88 -6.43
N GLN A 337 31.58 -6.94 -5.63
CA GLN A 337 31.66 -8.33 -6.09
C GLN A 337 30.33 -8.86 -6.64
N LEU A 338 29.20 -8.28 -6.22
CA LEU A 338 27.85 -8.69 -6.61
C LEU A 338 27.30 -7.94 -7.85
N LYS A 339 28.09 -7.07 -8.49
CA LYS A 339 27.76 -6.35 -9.73
C LYS A 339 28.23 -7.09 -10.97
#